data_AF-A0A2R4WP96-F1
#
_entry.id   AF-A0A2R4WP96-F1
#
_cell.length_a   1.000
_cell.length_b   1.000
_cell.length_c   1.000
_cell.angle_alpha   90.00
_cell.angle_beta   90.00
_cell.angle_gamma   90.00
#
_symmetry.space_group_name_H-M   'P 1'
#
loop_
_entity.id
_entity.type
_entity.pdbx_description
1 polymer ?
#
loop_
_entity_poly.entity_id
_entity_poly.type
_entity_poly.pdbx_seq_one_letter_code
_entity_poly.pdbx_strand_id
1 'polypeptide(L)'
;MIQAVENLTTIVGTILGLASHPGLPGYGVVTLRLEEARPVEGKADLISNQLGRDMQVTVRSELLGGARPGARLRCRARRTPDGAICEPNPEAGGFEIAP
;
A
#
# COMPACT_ATOMS: atom_id res chain seq x y z
N MET A 1 -16.36 18.80 8.04
CA MET A 1 -15.12 18.88 7.25
C MET A 1 -14.20 17.77 7.74
N ILE A 2 -13.99 16.73 6.94
CA ILE A 2 -13.01 15.69 7.28
C ILE A 2 -11.65 16.28 6.92
N GLN A 3 -10.89 16.72 7.92
CA GLN A 3 -9.46 16.98 7.70
C GLN A 3 -8.84 15.65 7.32
N ALA A 4 -8.48 15.49 6.05
CA ALA A 4 -7.63 14.38 5.64
C ALA A 4 -6.32 14.55 6.41
N VAL A 5 -6.15 13.77 7.48
CA VAL A 5 -4.85 13.68 8.15
C VAL A 5 -3.89 13.21 7.06
N GLU A 6 -2.90 14.03 6.72
CA GLU A 6 -1.89 13.66 5.76
C GLU A 6 -0.97 12.62 6.39
N ASN A 7 -1.38 11.36 6.31
CA ASN A 7 -0.64 10.22 6.78
C ASN A 7 0.01 9.49 5.60
N LEU A 8 1.31 9.27 5.67
CA LEU A 8 2.04 8.59 4.60
C LEU A 8 3.19 7.81 5.21
N THR A 9 3.25 6.54 4.88
CA THR A 9 4.31 5.63 5.33
C THR A 9 4.79 4.85 4.11
N THR A 10 6.09 4.76 3.94
CA THR A 10 6.67 3.86 2.93
C THR A 10 6.63 2.45 3.47
N ILE A 11 5.90 1.56 2.80
CA ILE A 11 5.78 0.17 3.20
C ILE A 11 6.52 -0.73 2.21
N VAL A 12 7.11 -1.79 2.73
CA VAL A 12 7.65 -2.91 1.98
C VAL A 12 7.05 -4.18 2.55
N GLY A 13 6.60 -5.08 1.68
CA GLY A 13 6.16 -6.38 2.14
C GLY A 13 5.93 -7.35 1.01
N THR A 14 5.67 -8.59 1.41
CA THR A 14 5.45 -9.68 0.47
C THR A 14 3.97 -9.80 0.16
N ILE A 15 3.64 -9.87 -1.13
CA ILE A 15 2.28 -10.07 -1.59
C ILE A 15 1.86 -11.50 -1.26
N LEU A 16 0.77 -11.65 -0.52
CA LEU A 16 0.15 -12.93 -0.21
C LEU A 16 -0.98 -13.26 -1.19
N GLY A 17 -1.68 -12.23 -1.67
CA GLY A 17 -2.81 -12.41 -2.57
C GLY A 17 -3.22 -11.11 -3.26
N LEU A 18 -3.91 -11.25 -4.39
CA LEU A 18 -4.46 -10.14 -5.17
C LEU A 18 -5.93 -10.40 -5.45
N ALA A 19 -6.75 -9.37 -5.27
CA ALA A 19 -8.16 -9.36 -5.62
C ALA A 19 -8.51 -8.05 -6.33
N SER A 20 -9.59 -8.03 -7.10
CA SER A 20 -10.14 -6.78 -7.63
C SER A 20 -10.93 -6.05 -6.55
N HIS A 21 -10.85 -4.71 -6.51
CA HIS A 21 -11.61 -3.94 -5.54
C HIS A 21 -13.11 -3.96 -5.93
N PRO A 22 -14.03 -4.42 -5.04
CA PRO A 22 -15.43 -4.64 -5.41
C PRO A 22 -16.19 -3.35 -5.73
N GLY A 23 -15.80 -2.22 -5.12
CA GLY A 23 -16.47 -0.92 -5.29
C GLY A 23 -15.70 0.15 -6.07
N LEU A 24 -14.47 -0.13 -6.53
CA LEU A 24 -13.61 0.87 -7.17
C LEU A 24 -13.04 0.30 -8.47
N PRO A 25 -13.66 0.58 -9.64
CA PRO A 25 -13.13 0.14 -10.91
C PRO A 25 -11.74 0.76 -11.14
N GLY A 26 -10.78 -0.06 -11.56
CA GLY A 26 -9.39 0.34 -11.75
C GLY A 26 -8.51 0.27 -10.50
N TYR A 27 -9.01 -0.28 -9.39
CA TYR A 27 -8.23 -0.61 -8.20
C TYR A 27 -8.27 -2.11 -7.91
N GLY A 28 -7.15 -2.63 -7.42
CA GLY A 28 -7.01 -3.95 -6.83
C GLY A 28 -6.75 -3.85 -5.33
N VAL A 29 -7.14 -4.89 -4.61
CA VAL A 29 -6.81 -5.10 -3.20
C VAL A 29 -5.71 -6.15 -3.14
N VAL A 30 -4.55 -5.76 -2.61
CA VAL A 30 -3.41 -6.63 -2.39
C VAL A 30 -3.35 -6.97 -0.92
N THR A 31 -3.35 -8.26 -0.59
CA THR A 31 -3.03 -8.70 0.77
C THR A 31 -1.52 -8.77 0.89
N LEU A 32 -0.94 -7.98 1.77
CA LEU A 32 0.50 -7.84 1.94
C LEU A 32 0.89 -8.16 3.37
N ARG A 33 1.92 -9.00 3.54
CA ARG A 33 2.62 -9.16 4.82
C ARG A 33 3.58 -8.00 4.98
N LEU A 34 3.31 -7.11 5.93
CA LEU A 34 4.16 -5.94 6.14
C LEU A 34 5.51 -6.36 6.74
N GLU A 35 6.60 -6.14 6.00
CA GLU A 35 7.97 -6.51 6.42
C GLU A 35 8.76 -5.29 6.89
N GLU A 36 8.64 -4.17 6.19
CA GLU A 36 9.21 -2.88 6.59
C GLU A 36 8.15 -1.78 6.48
N ALA A 37 8.23 -0.85 7.41
CA ALA A 37 7.47 0.39 7.37
C ALA A 37 8.42 1.53 7.76
N ARG A 38 8.45 2.58 6.94
CA ARG A 38 9.29 3.76 7.15
C ARG A 38 8.41 5.01 7.16
N PRO A 39 8.41 5.78 8.26
CA PRO A 39 7.68 7.04 8.33
C PRO A 39 8.18 8.00 7.23
N VAL A 40 7.27 8.77 6.66
CA VAL A 40 7.62 9.88 5.76
C VAL A 40 7.67 11.17 6.58
N GLU A 41 8.74 11.95 6.43
CA GLU A 41 8.92 13.21 7.15
C GLU A 41 7.75 14.17 6.87
N GLY A 42 7.24 14.82 7.93
CA GLY A 42 6.11 15.74 7.82
C GLY A 42 4.74 15.07 7.63
N LYS A 43 4.65 13.74 7.70
CA LYS A 43 3.40 12.98 7.57
C LYS A 43 3.17 12.08 8.79
N ALA A 44 1.92 11.84 9.13
CA ALA A 44 1.57 10.95 10.24
C ALA A 44 1.85 9.49 9.87
N ASP A 45 2.61 8.78 10.70
CA ASP A 45 2.87 7.36 10.52
C ASP A 45 1.84 6.51 11.26
N LEU A 46 0.87 5.99 10.51
CA LEU A 46 -0.22 5.17 11.03
C LEU A 46 -0.11 3.70 10.63
N ILE A 47 0.99 3.30 9.98
CA ILE A 47 1.16 1.96 9.42
C ILE A 47 2.29 1.19 10.11
N SER A 48 3.32 1.85 10.62
CA SER A 48 4.45 1.15 11.28
C SER A 48 4.05 0.31 12.50
N ASN A 49 2.90 0.60 13.12
CA ASN A 49 2.35 -0.23 14.20
C ASN A 49 1.77 -1.58 13.72
N GLN A 50 1.62 -1.79 12.40
CA GLN A 50 1.17 -3.04 11.78
C GLN A 50 2.34 -3.91 11.31
N LEU A 51 3.58 -3.55 11.62
CA LEU A 51 4.76 -4.29 11.19
C LEU A 51 4.65 -5.78 11.57
N GLY A 52 4.93 -6.66 10.62
CA GLY A 52 4.80 -8.10 10.80
C GLY A 52 3.35 -8.60 10.80
N ARG A 53 2.37 -7.80 10.38
CA ARG A 53 0.97 -8.22 10.21
C ARG A 53 0.56 -8.24 8.73
N ASP A 54 -0.51 -8.96 8.47
CA ASP A 54 -1.14 -9.00 7.16
C ASP A 54 -2.10 -7.82 7.06
N MET A 55 -2.01 -7.07 5.96
CA MET A 55 -2.85 -5.91 5.73
C MET A 55 -3.32 -5.87 4.28
N GLN A 56 -4.56 -5.42 4.09
CA GLN A 56 -5.09 -5.13 2.77
C GLN A 56 -4.64 -3.74 2.33
N VAL A 57 -4.01 -3.71 1.17
CA VAL A 57 -3.49 -2.51 0.53
C VAL A 57 -4.20 -2.33 -0.81
N THR A 58 -4.98 -1.26 -0.92
CA THR A 58 -5.62 -0.88 -2.18
C THR A 58 -4.59 -0.21 -3.08
N VAL A 59 -4.43 -0.72 -4.29
CA VAL A 59 -3.46 -0.27 -5.27
C VAL A 59 -4.17 -0.07 -6.61
N ARG A 60 -3.76 0.94 -7.38
CA ARG A 60 -4.30 1.15 -8.72
C ARG A 60 -3.91 -0.04 -9.61
N SER A 61 -4.88 -0.64 -10.30
CA SER A 61 -4.66 -1.86 -11.10
C SER A 61 -3.61 -1.67 -12.20
N GLU A 62 -3.49 -0.45 -12.74
CA GLU A 62 -2.44 -0.08 -13.70
C GLU A 62 -1.02 -0.26 -13.13
N LEU A 63 -0.84 -0.04 -11.81
CA LEU A 63 0.45 -0.23 -11.12
C LEU A 63 0.71 -1.70 -10.78
N LEU A 64 -0.34 -2.54 -10.74
CA LEU A 64 -0.25 -3.96 -10.40
C LEU A 64 0.23 -4.85 -11.57
N GLY A 65 0.63 -4.28 -12.71
CA GLY A 65 0.96 -5.03 -13.94
C GLY A 65 2.01 -6.15 -13.80
N GLY A 66 2.80 -6.16 -12.71
CA GLY A 66 3.74 -7.24 -12.37
C GLY A 66 3.49 -7.92 -11.03
N ALA A 67 2.41 -7.58 -10.32
CA ALA A 67 2.13 -8.04 -8.96
C ALA A 67 1.68 -9.51 -8.95
N ARG A 68 2.35 -10.34 -8.16
CA ARG A 68 2.05 -11.77 -8.02
C ARG A 68 2.20 -12.18 -6.55
N PRO A 69 1.48 -13.18 -6.06
CA PRO A 69 1.78 -13.77 -4.76
C PRO A 69 3.25 -14.21 -4.70
N GLY A 70 3.94 -13.87 -3.61
CA GLY A 70 5.37 -14.08 -3.42
C GLY A 70 6.26 -12.89 -3.82
N ALA A 71 5.78 -11.98 -4.66
CA ALA A 71 6.53 -10.79 -5.04
C ALA A 71 6.61 -9.79 -3.87
N ARG A 72 7.70 -9.02 -3.80
CA ARG A 72 7.85 -7.91 -2.88
C ARG A 72 7.30 -6.63 -3.50
N LEU A 73 6.40 -5.98 -2.77
CA LEU A 73 5.82 -4.69 -3.13
C LEU A 73 6.36 -3.61 -2.20
N ARG A 74 6.91 -2.55 -2.78
CA ARG A 74 7.24 -1.30 -2.10
C ARG A 74 6.33 -0.19 -2.61
N CYS A 75 5.60 0.46 -1.71
CA CYS A 75 4.83 1.65 -2.07
C CYS A 75 4.74 2.64 -0.92
N ARG A 76 4.49 3.91 -1.23
CA ARG A 76 4.00 4.87 -0.23
C ARG A 76 2.50 4.67 -0.05
N ALA A 77 2.08 4.35 1.16
CA ALA A 77 0.70 4.10 1.50
C ALA A 77 0.22 4.99 2.64
N ARG A 78 -1.04 5.36 2.56
CA ARG A 78 -1.76 6.03 3.64
C ARG A 78 -2.76 5.09 4.28
N ARG A 79 -2.91 5.15 5.60
CA ARG A 79 -3.90 4.36 6.33
C ARG A 79 -5.28 5.01 6.17
N THR A 80 -6.26 4.24 5.74
CA THR A 80 -7.69 4.58 5.76
C THR A 80 -8.39 3.74 6.85
N PRO A 81 -9.65 4.01 7.20
CA PRO A 81 -10.40 3.11 8.09
C PRO A 81 -10.45 1.66 7.60
N ASP A 82 -10.59 1.47 6.28
CA ASP A 82 -10.81 0.15 5.66
C ASP A 82 -9.52 -0.61 5.29
N GLY A 83 -8.36 0.04 5.38
CA GLY A 83 -7.08 -0.61 5.02
C GLY A 83 -5.96 0.40 4.85
N ALA A 84 -5.00 0.06 4.01
CA ALA A 84 -4.07 1.05 3.46
C ALA A 84 -4.38 1.27 1.98
N ILE A 85 -4.08 2.46 1.47
CA ILE A 85 -4.17 2.76 0.04
C ILE A 85 -2.82 3.31 -0.41
N CYS A 86 -2.20 2.67 -1.41
CA CYS A 86 -0.99 3.21 -2.03
C CYS A 86 -1.35 4.50 -2.78
N GLU A 87 -0.38 5.39 -2.92
CA GLU A 87 -0.54 6.57 -3.75
C GLU A 87 -0.91 6.17 -5.20
N PRO A 88 -1.97 6.77 -5.79
CA PRO A 88 -2.43 6.39 -7.12
C PRO A 88 -1.47 6.84 -8.23
N ASN A 89 -0.71 7.92 -7.98
CA ASN A 89 0.31 8.47 -8.87
C ASN A 89 1.61 8.64 -8.06
N PRO A 90 2.33 7.54 -7.79
CA PRO A 90 3.60 7.61 -7.08
C PRO A 90 4.63 8.35 -7.96
N GLU A 91 5.48 9.16 -7.34
CA GLU A 91 6.66 9.72 -8.02
C GLU A 91 7.61 8.58 -8.43
N ALA A 92 8.59 8.88 -9.29
CA ALA A 92 9.59 7.90 -9.71
C ALA A 92 10.29 7.27 -8.47
N GLY A 93 10.22 5.94 -8.36
CA GLY A 93 10.74 5.21 -7.20
C GLY A 93 9.84 5.22 -5.94
N GLY A 94 8.62 5.79 -6.02
CA GLY A 94 7.60 5.72 -4.96
C GLY A 94 6.76 4.43 -4.99
N PHE A 95 6.90 3.64 -6.05
CA PHE A 95 6.25 2.34 -6.22
C PHE A 95 7.18 1.40 -6.99
N GLU A 96 7.31 0.17 -6.49
CA GLU A 96 8.20 -0.83 -7.05
C GLU A 96 7.70 -2.23 -6.70
N ILE A 97 7.76 -3.14 -7.68
CA ILE A 97 7.45 -4.55 -7.49
C ILE A 97 8.68 -5.35 -7.90
N ALA A 98 9.23 -6.09 -6.96
CA ALA A 98 10.33 -7.02 -7.18
C ALA A 98 9.82 -8.47 -7.08
N PRO A 99 10.31 -9.40 -7.92
CA PRO A 99 9.97 -10.82 -7.83
C PRO A 99 10.52 -11.49 -6.57
#